data_AF-A0A954B8D8-F1
#
_entry.id   AF-A0A954B8D8-F1
#
_cell.length_a   1.000
_cell.length_b   1.000
_cell.length_c   1.000
_cell.angle_alpha   90.00
_cell.angle_beta   90.00
_cell.angle_gamma   90.00
#
_symmetry.space_group_name_H-M   'P 1'
#
loop_
_entity.id
_entity.type
_entity.pdbx_description
1 polymer ?
#
loop_
_entity_poly.entity_id
_entity_poly.type
_entity_poly.pdbx_seq_one_letter_code
_entity_poly.pdbx_strand_id
1 'polypeptide(L)'
;GIPWRGGYHQPRARLPDEGECFSPCGASTIIRTETFRQHGGFDERLFCYCEDVDLAYRMRLAGQPTIFLPDAVVYHVGGGATDKISGFALFHGTRNRLWVYLKNTPASLLWWTLPVHAALTIIILLRGLITGRFTPTWKGLMAGISGLGPVLADRRAVQRKRTASTADLLRIMPANPLRILSQGTYVIALRENDQTNCQASRDDR
;
A
#
# COMPACT_ATOMS: atom_id res chain seq x y z
N GLY A 1 -0.22 -4.33 -7.70
CA GLY A 1 1.25 -4.40 -7.55
C GLY A 1 1.64 -5.08 -6.26
N ILE A 2 2.93 -5.15 -5.94
CA ILE A 2 3.45 -5.63 -4.65
C ILE A 2 3.86 -4.39 -3.84
N PRO A 3 3.29 -4.12 -2.65
CA PRO A 3 3.73 -3.00 -1.82
C PRO A 3 5.11 -3.29 -1.20
N TRP A 4 5.93 -2.25 -1.03
CA TRP A 4 7.21 -2.30 -0.32
C TRP A 4 7.38 -1.02 0.50
N ARG A 5 8.33 -1.05 1.45
CA ARG A 5 8.71 0.11 2.25
C ARG A 5 9.82 0.86 1.52
N GLY A 6 9.49 1.97 0.86
CA GLY A 6 10.49 2.84 0.23
C GLY A 6 11.37 3.51 1.29
N GLY A 7 12.69 3.54 1.07
CA GLY A 7 13.64 4.15 2.00
C GLY A 7 13.87 3.35 3.29
N TYR A 8 13.41 2.11 3.36
CA TYR A 8 13.61 1.27 4.54
C TYR A 8 15.11 1.02 4.77
N HIS A 9 15.57 1.16 6.01
CA HIS A 9 16.99 1.13 6.40
C HIS A 9 17.91 2.13 5.66
N GLN A 10 17.36 3.13 4.97
CA GLN A 10 18.16 4.18 4.34
C GLN A 10 18.35 5.39 5.29
N PRO A 11 19.48 6.11 5.20
CA PRO A 11 19.67 7.34 5.94
C PRO A 11 18.63 8.41 5.60
N ARG A 12 18.27 9.25 6.58
CA ARG A 12 17.33 10.38 6.39
C ARG A 12 17.76 11.31 5.25
N ALA A 13 19.07 11.53 5.07
CA ALA A 13 19.62 12.37 4.01
C ALA A 13 19.31 11.88 2.58
N ARG A 14 18.79 10.65 2.42
CA ARG A 14 18.35 10.09 1.13
C ARG A 14 16.83 10.10 0.96
N LEU A 15 16.09 10.69 1.90
CA LEU A 15 14.65 10.86 1.72
C LEU A 15 14.39 11.82 0.56
N PRO A 16 13.35 11.58 -0.23
CA PRO A 16 12.95 12.51 -1.28
C PRO A 16 12.38 13.79 -0.65
N ASP A 17 12.28 14.82 -1.48
CA ASP A 17 11.55 16.04 -1.12
C ASP A 17 10.05 15.73 -0.89
N GLU A 18 9.36 16.73 -0.36
CA GLU A 18 7.90 16.71 -0.22
C GLU A 18 7.22 16.39 -1.54
N GLY A 19 6.19 15.55 -1.47
CA GLY A 19 5.46 15.15 -2.65
C GLY A 19 4.39 14.12 -2.35
N GLU A 20 3.87 13.53 -3.42
CA GLU A 20 2.83 12.54 -3.36
C GLU A 20 3.43 11.13 -3.37
N CYS A 21 2.99 10.26 -2.45
CA CYS A 21 3.42 8.85 -2.37
C CYS A 21 2.21 7.90 -2.43
N PHE A 22 2.35 6.66 -2.89
CA PHE A 22 1.18 5.79 -3.08
C PHE A 22 0.38 5.53 -1.78
N SER A 23 1.07 5.23 -0.70
CA SER A 23 0.46 4.91 0.59
C SER A 23 1.44 5.32 1.69
N PRO A 24 0.95 5.88 2.80
CA PRO A 24 1.80 6.23 3.91
C PRO A 24 1.99 5.00 4.82
N CYS A 25 3.00 5.03 5.69
CA CYS A 25 3.12 4.00 6.72
C CYS A 25 2.06 4.26 7.81
N GLY A 26 1.26 3.26 8.15
CA GLY A 26 0.22 3.38 9.17
C GLY A 26 0.71 3.94 10.53
N ALA A 27 1.96 3.69 10.90
CA ALA A 27 2.57 4.20 12.14
C ALA A 27 2.92 5.70 12.12
N SER A 28 2.92 6.33 10.95
CA SER A 28 3.33 7.73 10.77
C SER A 28 2.39 8.45 9.81
N THR A 29 1.08 8.29 10.01
CA THR A 29 0.04 8.83 9.14
C THR A 29 -0.95 9.68 9.95
N ILE A 30 -1.37 10.82 9.37
CA ILE A 30 -2.48 11.63 9.88
C ILE A 30 -3.55 11.71 8.79
N ILE A 31 -4.80 11.42 9.16
CA ILE A 31 -5.97 11.50 8.27
C ILE A 31 -7.07 12.22 9.03
N ARG A 32 -7.77 13.14 8.37
CA ARG A 32 -8.96 13.79 8.95
C ARG A 32 -10.01 12.73 9.28
N THR A 33 -10.60 12.80 10.48
CA THR A 33 -11.59 11.82 10.95
C THR A 33 -12.74 11.63 9.97
N GLU A 34 -13.24 12.73 9.40
CA GLU A 34 -14.33 12.68 8.41
C GLU A 34 -13.90 11.91 7.14
N THR A 35 -12.72 12.21 6.60
CA THR A 35 -12.16 11.49 5.45
C THR A 35 -11.98 9.99 5.77
N PHE A 36 -11.44 9.66 6.94
CA PHE A 36 -11.27 8.26 7.37
C PHE A 36 -12.62 7.51 7.40
N ARG A 37 -13.65 8.13 7.99
CA ARG A 37 -15.00 7.56 8.09
C ARG A 37 -15.69 7.47 6.73
N GLN A 38 -15.56 8.49 5.87
CA GLN A 38 -16.12 8.52 4.52
C GLN A 38 -15.64 7.32 3.68
N HIS A 39 -14.38 6.92 3.86
CA HIS A 39 -13.80 5.76 3.17
C HIS A 39 -14.12 4.42 3.85
N GLY A 40 -14.75 4.40 5.02
CA GLY A 40 -15.10 3.19 5.76
C GLY A 40 -14.00 2.69 6.68
N GLY A 41 -13.04 3.55 7.04
CA GLY A 41 -11.95 3.23 7.96
C GLY A 41 -11.02 2.11 7.47
N PHE A 42 -10.38 1.41 8.41
CA PHE A 42 -9.61 0.20 8.11
C PHE A 42 -10.53 -1.00 7.91
N ASP A 43 -10.11 -1.90 7.03
CA ASP A 43 -10.79 -3.17 6.84
C ASP A 43 -10.36 -4.15 7.93
N GLU A 44 -11.22 -4.35 8.93
CA GLU A 44 -10.91 -5.17 10.12
C GLU A 44 -10.53 -6.62 9.78
N ARG A 45 -10.96 -7.13 8.63
CA ARG A 45 -10.61 -8.49 8.19
C ARG A 45 -9.12 -8.63 7.87
N LEU A 46 -8.45 -7.52 7.50
CA LEU A 46 -7.01 -7.51 7.30
C LEU A 46 -6.27 -7.74 8.63
N PHE A 47 -6.83 -7.29 9.75
CA PHE A 47 -6.27 -7.31 11.10
C PHE A 47 -4.97 -6.50 11.24
N CYS A 48 -3.92 -6.85 10.50
CA CYS A 48 -2.65 -6.13 10.41
C CYS A 48 -1.94 -6.44 9.09
N TYR A 49 -1.01 -5.58 8.70
CA TYR A 49 -0.32 -5.56 7.42
C TYR A 49 -1.22 -5.24 6.21
N CYS A 50 -0.82 -4.23 5.43
CA CYS A 50 -1.50 -3.73 4.24
C CYS A 50 -2.86 -3.03 4.49
N GLU A 51 -3.27 -2.82 5.74
CA GLU A 51 -4.45 -2.01 6.07
C GLU A 51 -4.29 -0.54 5.67
N ASP A 52 -3.09 -0.01 5.84
CA ASP A 52 -2.66 1.31 5.39
C ASP A 52 -2.65 1.40 3.85
N VAL A 53 -2.14 0.36 3.18
CA VAL A 53 -2.16 0.25 1.72
C VAL A 53 -3.59 0.17 1.18
N ASP A 54 -4.48 -0.61 1.81
CA ASP A 54 -5.88 -0.72 1.42
C ASP A 54 -6.61 0.62 1.51
N LEU A 55 -6.47 1.31 2.63
CA LEU A 55 -7.11 2.60 2.87
C LEU A 55 -6.58 3.66 1.89
N ALA A 56 -5.27 3.76 1.73
CA ALA A 56 -4.66 4.68 0.78
C ALA A 56 -5.12 4.38 -0.66
N TYR A 57 -5.22 3.10 -1.04
CA TYR A 57 -5.73 2.74 -2.37
C TYR A 57 -7.17 3.22 -2.55
N ARG A 58 -8.06 2.99 -1.57
CA ARG A 58 -9.46 3.47 -1.63
C ARG A 58 -9.56 4.99 -1.71
N MET A 59 -8.77 5.73 -0.93
CA MET A 59 -8.71 7.19 -0.99
C MET A 59 -8.24 7.66 -2.37
N ARG A 60 -7.21 7.02 -2.92
CA ARG A 60 -6.71 7.32 -4.27
C ARG A 60 -7.71 7.06 -5.37
N LEU A 61 -8.46 5.97 -5.27
CA LEU A 61 -9.54 5.69 -6.21
C LEU A 61 -10.59 6.80 -6.20
N ALA A 62 -10.81 7.46 -5.07
CA ALA A 62 -11.68 8.62 -4.93
C ALA A 62 -10.99 9.97 -5.24
N GLY A 63 -9.77 9.96 -5.78
CA GLY A 63 -9.04 11.15 -6.16
C GLY A 63 -8.37 11.89 -5.00
N GLN A 64 -8.31 11.29 -3.81
CA GLN A 64 -7.63 11.89 -2.66
C GLN A 64 -6.15 11.46 -2.62
N PRO A 65 -5.21 12.41 -2.68
CA PRO A 65 -3.79 12.09 -2.67
C PRO A 65 -3.30 11.73 -1.26
N THR A 66 -2.14 11.09 -1.19
CA THR A 66 -1.37 10.91 0.04
C THR A 66 -0.09 11.73 -0.09
N ILE A 67 0.12 12.66 0.84
CA ILE A 67 1.26 13.56 0.85
C ILE A 67 2.32 13.04 1.82
N PHE A 68 3.55 12.92 1.32
CA PHE A 68 4.75 12.65 2.08
C PHE A 68 5.39 13.97 2.52
N LEU A 69 5.55 14.14 3.83
CA LEU A 69 6.16 15.32 4.44
C LEU A 69 7.48 14.92 5.12
N PRO A 70 8.66 15.21 4.52
CA PRO A 70 9.95 14.76 5.06
C PRO A 70 10.31 15.42 6.40
N ASP A 71 9.71 16.57 6.72
CA ASP A 71 9.95 17.32 7.95
C ASP A 71 9.08 16.83 9.13
N ALA A 72 8.00 16.10 8.87
CA ALA A 72 7.14 15.51 9.89
C ALA A 72 7.71 14.16 10.38
N VAL A 73 8.63 14.23 11.35
CA VAL A 73 9.38 13.05 11.82
C VAL A 73 8.65 12.32 12.96
N VAL A 74 8.44 11.01 12.79
CA VAL A 74 7.93 10.10 13.82
C VAL A 74 8.98 9.03 14.13
N TYR A 75 9.34 8.89 15.42
CA TYR A 75 10.23 7.81 15.87
C TYR A 75 9.41 6.56 16.17
N HIS A 76 9.66 5.49 15.41
CA HIS A 76 8.94 4.23 15.55
C HIS A 76 9.89 3.09 15.91
N VAL A 77 9.64 2.42 17.03
CA VAL A 77 10.36 1.21 17.42
C VAL A 77 9.81 0.04 16.61
N GLY A 78 10.49 -0.29 15.52
CA GLY A 78 10.07 -1.38 14.63
C GLY A 78 10.18 -2.75 15.29
N GLY A 79 9.10 -3.54 15.23
CA GLY A 79 9.05 -4.92 15.72
C GLY A 79 8.39 -5.10 17.09
N GLY A 80 7.73 -4.07 17.63
CA GLY A 80 7.10 -4.14 18.96
C GLY A 80 6.01 -5.22 19.12
N ALA A 81 5.32 -5.62 18.05
CA ALA A 81 4.27 -6.65 18.09
C ALA A 81 4.69 -7.99 17.46
N THR A 82 5.79 -8.04 16.71
CA THR A 82 6.27 -9.26 16.04
C THR A 82 7.72 -9.10 15.60
N ASP A 83 8.48 -10.20 15.61
CA ASP A 83 9.81 -10.23 15.00
C ASP A 83 9.73 -9.77 13.53
N LYS A 84 10.77 -9.05 13.08
CA LYS A 84 10.84 -8.36 11.78
C LYS A 84 10.48 -9.24 10.58
N ILE A 85 10.62 -10.57 10.70
CA ILE A 85 10.20 -11.55 9.69
C ILE A 85 9.62 -12.80 10.38
N SER A 86 8.53 -12.62 11.14
CA SER A 86 7.82 -13.73 11.77
C SER A 86 6.93 -14.50 10.76
N GLY A 87 6.64 -15.77 11.07
CA GLY A 87 5.65 -16.54 10.31
C GLY A 87 4.26 -15.89 10.30
N PHE A 88 3.93 -15.17 11.37
CA PHE A 88 2.71 -14.37 11.48
C PHE A 88 2.68 -13.21 10.46
N ALA A 89 3.76 -12.42 10.38
CA ALA A 89 3.87 -11.33 9.40
C ALA A 89 3.80 -11.85 7.95
N LEU A 90 4.45 -12.98 7.68
CA LEU A 90 4.44 -13.61 6.35
C LEU A 90 3.04 -14.13 5.98
N PHE A 91 2.34 -14.75 6.93
CA PHE A 91 0.97 -15.24 6.73
C PHE A 91 0.00 -14.08 6.41
N HIS A 92 -0.09 -13.09 7.30
CA HIS A 92 -1.00 -11.97 7.13
C HIS A 92 -0.61 -11.10 5.94
N GLY A 93 0.68 -10.79 5.79
CA GLY A 93 1.19 -10.01 4.66
C GLY A 93 0.90 -10.66 3.30
N THR A 94 1.04 -11.99 3.17
CA THR A 94 0.75 -12.69 1.91
C THR A 94 -0.75 -12.72 1.62
N ARG A 95 -1.56 -13.07 2.62
CA ARG A 95 -3.03 -13.11 2.52
C ARG A 95 -3.59 -11.74 2.13
N ASN A 96 -3.23 -10.72 2.90
CA ASN A 96 -3.77 -9.38 2.77
C ASN A 96 -3.30 -8.70 1.48
N ARG A 97 -2.07 -8.95 1.03
CA ARG A 97 -1.59 -8.44 -0.26
C ARG A 97 -2.46 -8.92 -1.42
N LEU A 98 -2.89 -10.18 -1.42
CA LEU A 98 -3.80 -10.71 -2.43
C LEU A 98 -5.16 -10.02 -2.35
N TRP A 99 -5.72 -9.89 -1.15
CA TRP A 99 -7.01 -9.25 -0.94
C TRP A 99 -7.02 -7.79 -1.38
N VAL A 100 -6.06 -6.98 -0.91
CA VAL A 100 -5.93 -5.57 -1.27
C VAL A 100 -5.75 -5.39 -2.78
N TYR A 101 -4.94 -6.25 -3.40
CA TYR A 101 -4.71 -6.21 -4.84
C TYR A 101 -6.01 -6.48 -5.63
N LEU A 102 -6.73 -7.55 -5.30
CA LEU A 102 -7.97 -7.94 -5.98
C LEU A 102 -9.15 -7.02 -5.65
N LYS A 103 -9.22 -6.47 -4.44
CA LYS A 103 -10.27 -5.54 -4.02
C LYS A 103 -10.17 -4.21 -4.76
N ASN A 104 -8.97 -3.63 -4.85
CA ASN A 104 -8.82 -2.21 -5.21
C ASN A 104 -8.33 -1.97 -6.66
N THR A 105 -7.60 -2.89 -7.28
CA THR A 105 -7.02 -2.63 -8.62
C THR A 105 -8.10 -2.53 -9.69
N PRO A 106 -8.25 -1.45 -10.48
CA PRO A 106 -9.28 -1.37 -11.52
C PRO A 106 -9.24 -2.53 -12.52
N ALA A 107 -10.39 -2.93 -13.08
CA ALA A 107 -10.49 -4.14 -13.90
C ALA A 107 -9.52 -4.18 -15.09
N SER A 108 -9.36 -3.05 -15.80
CA SER A 108 -8.41 -2.95 -16.92
C SER A 108 -6.96 -3.16 -16.47
N LEU A 109 -6.55 -2.52 -15.37
CA LEU A 109 -5.21 -2.70 -14.82
C LEU A 109 -5.01 -4.10 -14.23
N LEU A 110 -6.04 -4.65 -13.60
CA LEU A 110 -6.03 -5.97 -12.98
C LEU A 110 -5.76 -7.05 -14.05
N TRP A 111 -6.43 -6.98 -15.21
CA TRP A 111 -6.22 -7.94 -16.30
C TRP A 111 -4.74 -8.01 -16.72
N TRP A 112 -4.11 -6.85 -16.92
CA TRP A 112 -2.71 -6.79 -17.35
C TRP A 112 -1.70 -7.12 -16.25
N THR A 113 -1.99 -6.74 -15.01
CA THR A 113 -1.03 -6.89 -13.90
C THR A 113 -1.18 -8.21 -13.15
N LEU A 114 -2.28 -8.96 -13.34
CA LEU A 114 -2.53 -10.23 -12.66
C LEU A 114 -1.48 -11.30 -12.97
N PRO A 115 -1.07 -11.55 -14.24
CA PRO A 115 -0.02 -12.53 -14.53
C PRO A 115 1.30 -12.17 -13.84
N VAL A 116 1.67 -10.88 -13.84
CA VAL A 116 2.88 -10.39 -13.18
C VAL A 116 2.79 -10.57 -11.67
N HIS A 117 1.66 -10.23 -11.06
CA HIS A 117 1.45 -10.42 -9.62
C HIS A 117 1.49 -11.90 -9.21
N ALA A 118 0.90 -12.78 -10.02
CA ALA A 118 0.95 -14.22 -9.80
C ALA A 118 2.38 -14.76 -9.90
N ALA A 119 3.12 -14.37 -10.95
CA ALA A 119 4.53 -14.75 -11.13
C ALA A 119 5.41 -14.29 -9.96
N LEU A 120 5.26 -13.04 -9.50
CA LEU A 120 6.00 -12.52 -8.35
C LEU A 120 5.63 -13.26 -7.05
N THR A 121 4.35 -13.64 -6.88
CA THR A 121 3.92 -14.43 -5.72
C THR A 121 4.52 -15.83 -5.74
N ILE A 122 4.59 -16.47 -6.90
CA ILE A 122 5.28 -17.76 -7.09
C ILE A 122 6.77 -17.62 -6.77
N ILE A 123 7.45 -16.58 -7.27
CA ILE A 123 8.86 -16.32 -6.95
C ILE A 123 9.07 -16.16 -5.44
N ILE A 124 8.21 -15.42 -4.75
CA ILE A 124 8.29 -15.25 -3.29
C ILE A 124 8.10 -16.60 -2.57
N LEU A 125 7.16 -17.44 -3.02
CA LEU A 125 6.97 -18.78 -2.47
C LEU A 125 8.19 -19.67 -2.69
N LEU A 126 8.74 -19.72 -3.92
CA LEU A 126 9.91 -20.54 -4.23
C LEU A 126 11.15 -20.08 -3.45
N ARG A 127 11.37 -18.77 -3.31
CA ARG A 127 12.41 -18.24 -2.40
C ARG A 127 12.15 -18.62 -0.94
N GLY A 128 10.88 -18.79 -0.56
CA GLY A 128 10.47 -19.32 0.73
C GLY A 128 11.00 -20.73 1.02
N LEU A 129 11.19 -21.57 0.00
CA LEU A 129 11.78 -22.92 0.17
C LEU A 129 13.24 -22.82 0.62
N ILE A 130 14.00 -21.88 0.04
CA ILE A 130 15.41 -21.66 0.36
C ILE A 130 15.58 -20.96 1.72
N THR A 131 14.65 -20.07 2.07
CA THR A 131 14.76 -19.20 3.26
C THR A 131 14.04 -19.73 4.50
N GLY A 132 13.43 -20.93 4.43
CA GLY A 132 12.64 -21.51 5.52
C GLY A 132 11.29 -20.82 5.76
N ARG A 133 10.82 -20.00 4.81
CA ARG A 133 9.61 -19.16 4.91
C ARG A 133 8.43 -19.67 4.09
N PHE A 134 8.59 -20.83 3.45
CA PHE A 134 7.58 -21.41 2.57
C PHE A 134 6.24 -21.63 3.26
N THR A 135 6.23 -22.36 4.38
CA THR A 135 5.02 -22.77 5.10
C THR A 135 4.09 -21.61 5.47
N PRO A 136 4.55 -20.55 6.18
CA PRO A 136 3.67 -19.43 6.51
C PRO A 136 3.18 -18.67 5.26
N THR A 137 4.04 -18.52 4.25
CA THR A 137 3.68 -17.85 2.99
C THR A 137 2.62 -18.63 2.22
N TRP A 138 2.78 -19.95 2.12
CA TRP A 138 1.82 -20.85 1.47
C TRP A 138 0.48 -20.86 2.19
N LYS A 139 0.49 -20.99 3.53
CA LYS A 139 -0.73 -20.89 4.35
C LYS A 139 -1.44 -19.54 4.15
N GLY A 140 -0.68 -18.45 4.09
CA GLY A 140 -1.21 -17.11 3.82
C GLY A 140 -1.84 -17.00 2.44
N LEU A 141 -1.22 -17.57 1.40
CA LEU A 141 -1.79 -17.60 0.05
C LEU A 141 -3.09 -18.40 0.01
N MET A 142 -3.12 -19.61 0.57
CA MET A 142 -4.32 -20.45 0.59
C MET A 142 -5.47 -19.76 1.34
N ALA A 143 -5.20 -19.20 2.53
CA ALA A 143 -6.18 -18.40 3.25
C ALA A 143 -6.66 -17.19 2.43
N GLY A 144 -5.76 -16.59 1.66
CA GLY A 144 -6.06 -15.52 0.72
C GLY A 144 -7.08 -15.96 -0.33
N ILE A 145 -6.85 -17.11 -0.97
CA ILE A 145 -7.72 -17.68 -1.99
C ILE A 145 -9.08 -18.09 -1.40
N SER A 146 -9.08 -18.79 -0.26
CA SER A 146 -10.33 -19.22 0.40
C SER A 146 -11.18 -18.05 0.88
N GLY A 147 -10.57 -16.92 1.24
CA GLY A 147 -11.26 -15.71 1.71
C GLY A 147 -11.70 -14.73 0.62
N LEU A 148 -11.63 -15.08 -0.67
CA LEU A 148 -11.90 -14.14 -1.75
C LEU A 148 -13.37 -13.69 -1.87
N GLY A 149 -14.33 -14.50 -1.42
CA GLY A 149 -15.75 -14.21 -1.59
C GLY A 149 -16.15 -12.80 -1.11
N PRO A 150 -15.95 -12.48 0.18
CA PRO A 150 -16.24 -11.13 0.72
C PRO A 150 -15.42 -10.03 0.04
N VAL A 151 -14.16 -10.30 -0.29
CA VAL A 151 -13.25 -9.32 -0.94
C VAL A 151 -13.76 -8.92 -2.32
N LEU A 152 -14.23 -9.90 -3.11
CA LEU A 152 -14.80 -9.68 -4.42
C LEU A 152 -16.19 -9.01 -4.36
N ALA A 153 -16.95 -9.24 -3.28
CA ALA A 153 -18.20 -8.52 -3.04
C ALA A 153 -17.94 -7.03 -2.82
N ASP A 154 -16.96 -6.69 -1.97
CA ASP A 154 -16.62 -5.28 -1.68
C ASP A 154 -15.98 -4.55 -2.85
N ARG A 155 -15.30 -5.29 -3.73
CA ARG A 155 -14.72 -4.73 -4.96
C ARG A 155 -15.73 -3.90 -5.74
N ARG A 156 -16.98 -4.36 -5.86
CA ARG A 156 -18.03 -3.59 -6.58
C ARG A 156 -18.28 -2.23 -5.93
N ALA A 157 -18.39 -2.19 -4.59
CA ALA A 157 -18.60 -0.95 -3.86
C ALA A 157 -17.39 -0.01 -3.99
N VAL A 158 -16.17 -0.54 -3.89
CA VAL A 158 -14.93 0.23 -4.06
C VAL A 158 -14.83 0.82 -5.46
N GLN A 159 -15.05 0.02 -6.51
CA GLN A 159 -14.94 0.48 -7.89
C GLN A 159 -16.05 1.44 -8.29
N ARG A 160 -17.25 1.38 -7.67
CA ARG A 160 -18.33 2.35 -7.92
C ARG A 160 -18.04 3.75 -7.36
N LYS A 161 -17.26 3.84 -6.29
CA LYS A 161 -16.83 5.13 -5.69
C LYS A 161 -15.61 5.74 -6.41
N ARG A 162 -15.07 5.05 -7.41
CA ARG A 162 -13.86 5.47 -8.10
C ARG A 162 -14.16 6.67 -9.00
N THR A 163 -13.40 7.73 -8.80
CA THR A 163 -13.35 8.94 -9.66
C THR A 163 -12.02 9.05 -10.39
N ALA A 164 -10.93 8.50 -9.84
CA ALA A 164 -9.60 8.59 -10.43
C ALA A 164 -9.44 7.73 -11.70
N SER A 165 -8.76 8.28 -12.71
CA SER A 165 -8.48 7.55 -13.95
C SER A 165 -7.41 6.47 -13.74
N THR A 166 -7.27 5.56 -14.71
CA THR A 166 -6.21 4.54 -14.63
C THR A 166 -4.84 5.19 -14.80
N ALA A 167 -4.77 6.28 -15.58
CA ALA A 167 -3.55 7.08 -15.74
C ALA A 167 -3.12 7.74 -14.42
N ASP A 168 -4.07 8.26 -13.63
CA ASP A 168 -3.78 8.83 -12.30
C ASP A 168 -3.12 7.80 -11.38
N LEU A 169 -3.62 6.56 -11.39
CA LEU A 169 -3.06 5.48 -10.59
C LEU A 169 -1.68 5.04 -11.10
N LEU A 170 -1.50 4.93 -12.42
CA LEU A 170 -0.23 4.56 -13.03
C LEU A 170 0.85 5.62 -12.78
N ARG A 171 0.49 6.91 -12.72
CA ARG A 171 1.43 7.99 -12.41
C ARG A 171 2.06 7.85 -11.02
N ILE A 172 1.30 7.36 -10.04
CA ILE A 172 1.76 7.22 -8.66
C ILE A 172 2.31 5.81 -8.33
N MET A 173 2.20 4.87 -9.27
CA MET A 173 2.85 3.57 -9.17
C MET A 173 4.14 3.60 -9.99
N PRO A 174 5.30 3.19 -9.44
CA PRO A 174 6.51 3.17 -10.26
C PRO A 174 6.40 2.16 -11.39
N ALA A 175 6.72 2.59 -12.60
CA ALA A 175 6.76 1.74 -13.78
C ALA A 175 7.81 0.62 -13.69
N ASN A 176 8.91 0.85 -12.94
CA ASN A 176 9.97 -0.14 -12.75
C ASN A 176 9.70 -1.02 -11.51
N PRO A 177 9.25 -2.29 -11.68
CA PRO A 177 8.97 -3.18 -10.56
C PRO A 177 10.24 -3.57 -9.78
N LEU A 178 11.43 -3.44 -10.37
CA LEU A 178 12.70 -3.79 -9.73
C LEU A 178 13.08 -2.82 -8.60
N ARG A 179 12.43 -1.65 -8.50
CA ARG A 179 12.61 -0.73 -7.36
C ARG A 179 12.31 -1.37 -6.00
N ILE A 180 11.48 -2.41 -5.98
CA ILE A 180 11.19 -3.18 -4.77
C ILE A 180 12.48 -3.83 -4.21
N LEU A 181 13.38 -4.27 -5.08
CA LEU A 181 14.61 -4.97 -4.70
C LEU A 181 15.61 -4.03 -4.01
N SER A 182 15.65 -2.77 -4.44
CA SER A 182 16.52 -1.74 -3.85
C SER A 182 15.85 -0.95 -2.72
N GLN A 183 14.59 -1.25 -2.38
CA GLN A 183 13.77 -0.45 -1.46
C GLN A 183 13.75 1.04 -1.84
N GLY A 184 13.79 1.32 -3.15
CA GLY A 184 13.81 2.69 -3.66
C GLY A 184 12.56 3.47 -3.23
N THR A 185 12.73 4.74 -2.88
CA THR A 185 11.61 5.66 -2.63
C THR A 185 10.91 5.99 -3.95
N TYR A 186 9.60 6.25 -3.88
CA TYR A 186 8.83 6.73 -5.01
C TYR A 186 7.85 7.78 -4.51
N VAL A 187 8.28 9.03 -4.63
CA VAL A 187 7.53 10.24 -4.32
C VAL A 187 7.59 11.11 -5.56
N ILE A 188 6.45 11.60 -6.00
CA ILE A 188 6.33 12.46 -7.18
C ILE A 188 5.96 13.87 -6.74
N ALA A 189 6.28 14.88 -7.53
CA ALA A 189 5.93 16.25 -7.21
C ALA A 189 4.41 16.41 -7.01
N LEU A 190 4.04 17.28 -6.07
CA LEU A 190 2.64 17.68 -5.83
C LEU A 190 2.05 18.30 -7.09
N ARG A 191 0.74 18.10 -7.32
CA ARG A 191 -0.01 18.86 -8.32
C ARG A 191 -0.11 20.32 -7.87
N GLU A 192 -0.15 21.28 -8.79
CA GLU A 192 -0.26 22.72 -8.45
C GLU A 192 -1.40 23.01 -7.46
N ASN A 193 -2.58 22.41 -7.65
CA ASN A 193 -3.73 22.59 -6.74
C ASN A 193 -3.48 22.05 -5.32
N ASP A 194 -2.66 21.00 -5.17
CA ASP A 194 -2.32 20.43 -3.87
C ASP A 194 -1.23 21.24 -3.16
N GLN A 195 -0.34 21.90 -3.93
CA GLN A 195 0.65 22.83 -3.41
C GLN A 195 -0.03 24.04 -2.76
N THR A 196 -1.02 24.65 -3.45
CA THR A 196 -1.75 25.82 -2.92
C THR A 196 -2.48 25.50 -1.62
N ASN A 197 -3.11 24.33 -1.51
CA ASN A 197 -3.77 23.88 -0.28
C ASN A 197 -2.79 23.58 0.86
N CYS A 198 -1.62 22.99 0.55
CA CYS A 198 -0.58 22.78 1.54
C CYS A 198 -0.01 24.11 2.05
N GLN A 199 0.24 25.06 1.16
CA GLN A 199 0.75 26.40 1.49
C GLN A 199 -0.24 27.16 2.39
N ALA A 200 -1.52 27.22 2.01
CA ALA A 200 -2.56 27.89 2.81
C ALA A 200 -2.68 27.30 4.23
N SER A 201 -2.54 25.98 4.39
CA SER A 201 -2.58 25.33 5.71
C SER A 201 -1.35 25.55 6.60
N ARG A 202 -0.23 26.03 6.01
CA ARG A 202 0.98 26.41 6.73
C ARG A 202 0.92 27.85 7.20
N ASP A 203 0.31 28.72 6.41
CA ASP A 203 0.18 30.15 6.71
C ASP A 203 -0.91 30.44 7.77
N ASP A 204 -1.86 29.51 7.98
CA ASP A 204 -2.89 29.56 9.03
C ASP A 204 -2.38 29.13 10.45
N ARG A 205 -1.07 28.98 10.65
CA ARG A 205 -0.44 28.65 11.95
C ARG A 205 0.47 29.78 12.44
#